data_AF-A0A928NLL1-F1
#
_entry.id   AF-A0A928NLL1-F1
#
_cell.length_a   1.000
_cell.length_b   1.000
_cell.length_c   1.000
_cell.angle_alpha   90.00
_cell.angle_beta   90.00
_cell.angle_gamma   90.00
#
_symmetry.space_group_name_H-M   'P 1'
#
loop_
_entity.id
_entity.type
_entity.pdbx_description
1 polymer ?
#
loop_
_entity_poly.entity_id
_entity_poly.type
_entity_poly.pdbx_seq_one_letter_code
_entity_poly.pdbx_strand_id
1 'polypeptide(L)'
;MASAGRILIMPKGNWNVETEYEMLDLVFHSGTSWIAKETSVGLEPSDANAKYWQKVFDVDAFTDAKIEEKVNAYMENNATA
;
A
#
# COMPACT_ATOMS: atom_id res chain seq x y z
N MET A 1 -14.63 -30.57 -3.00
CA MET A 1 -13.36 -30.26 -2.31
C MET A 1 -13.47 -28.82 -1.84
N ALA A 2 -13.47 -28.58 -0.54
CA ALA A 2 -13.37 -27.21 -0.04
C ALA A 2 -11.93 -26.76 -0.27
N SER A 3 -11.72 -25.88 -1.24
CA SER A 3 -10.48 -25.11 -1.31
C SER A 3 -10.38 -24.35 0.02
N ALA A 4 -9.25 -24.43 0.72
CA ALA A 4 -9.02 -23.71 1.97
C ALA A 4 -8.92 -22.17 1.77
N GLY A 5 -9.29 -21.67 0.59
CA GLY A 5 -8.98 -20.31 0.14
C GLY A 5 -7.52 -20.19 -0.30
N ARG A 6 -7.19 -19.06 -0.91
CA ARG A 6 -5.79 -18.70 -1.16
C ARG A 6 -5.13 -18.43 0.20
N ILE A 7 -4.01 -19.11 0.48
CA ILE A 7 -3.23 -18.97 1.72
C ILE A 7 -1.94 -18.18 1.48
N LEU A 8 -1.48 -18.13 0.22
CA LEU A 8 -0.20 -17.53 -0.16
C LEU A 8 -0.41 -16.20 -0.87
N ILE A 9 0.53 -15.27 -0.65
CA ILE A 9 0.67 -14.07 -1.47
C ILE A 9 1.09 -14.48 -2.88
N MET A 10 0.39 -13.97 -3.90
CA MET A 10 0.70 -14.24 -5.30
C MET A 10 1.15 -12.97 -6.02
N PRO A 11 2.44 -12.82 -6.35
CA PRO A 11 2.94 -11.69 -7.12
C PRO A 11 2.37 -11.70 -8.54
N LYS A 12 1.72 -10.62 -8.93
CA LYS A 12 1.18 -10.40 -10.29
C LYS A 12 2.01 -9.42 -11.11
N GLY A 13 2.98 -8.75 -10.49
CA GLY A 13 3.80 -7.73 -11.14
C GLY A 13 3.08 -6.37 -11.17
N ASN A 14 3.23 -5.62 -12.25
CA ASN A 14 2.61 -4.30 -12.37
C ASN A 14 1.09 -4.42 -12.43
N TRP A 15 0.41 -3.48 -11.79
CA TRP A 15 -1.05 -3.38 -11.87
C TRP A 15 -1.53 -3.08 -13.30
N ASN A 16 -2.63 -3.71 -13.71
CA ASN A 16 -3.31 -3.51 -14.99
C ASN A 16 -4.83 -3.42 -14.77
N VAL A 17 -5.47 -2.42 -15.40
CA VAL A 17 -6.92 -2.15 -15.32
C VAL A 17 -7.80 -3.32 -15.78
N GLU A 18 -7.35 -4.12 -16.75
CA GLU A 18 -8.13 -5.24 -17.30
C GLU A 18 -8.00 -6.54 -16.50
N THR A 19 -7.08 -6.58 -15.53
CA THR A 19 -6.80 -7.79 -14.74
C THR A 19 -7.68 -7.86 -13.50
N GLU A 20 -8.28 -9.03 -13.27
CA GLU A 20 -8.92 -9.34 -12.00
C GLU A 20 -7.87 -9.75 -10.97
N TYR A 21 -7.86 -9.05 -9.84
CA TYR A 21 -7.02 -9.34 -8.70
C TYR A 21 -7.88 -9.91 -7.59
N GLU A 22 -7.59 -11.12 -7.14
CA GLU A 22 -8.27 -11.72 -5.99
C GLU A 22 -7.46 -11.47 -4.71
N MET A 23 -8.08 -11.74 -3.56
CA MET A 23 -7.42 -11.60 -2.26
C MET A 23 -6.02 -12.27 -2.24
N LEU A 24 -5.06 -11.59 -1.62
CA LEU A 24 -3.63 -11.94 -1.53
C LEU A 24 -2.82 -11.76 -2.83
N ASP A 25 -3.39 -11.23 -3.91
CA ASP A 25 -2.59 -10.80 -5.06
C ASP A 25 -1.74 -9.58 -4.70
N LEU A 26 -0.45 -9.63 -5.01
CA LEU A 26 0.51 -8.55 -4.81
C LEU A 26 0.79 -7.86 -6.14
N VAL A 27 0.57 -6.55 -6.20
CA VAL A 27 0.81 -5.71 -7.37
C VAL A 27 1.76 -4.57 -7.06
N PHE A 28 2.45 -4.09 -8.08
CA PHE A 28 3.23 -2.86 -8.02
C PHE A 28 2.49 -1.75 -8.76
N HIS A 29 2.30 -0.62 -8.09
CA HIS A 29 1.62 0.55 -8.64
C HIS A 29 2.17 1.85 -8.03
N SER A 30 2.48 2.82 -8.90
CA SER A 30 2.91 4.17 -8.51
C SER A 30 4.08 4.21 -7.51
N GLY A 31 5.06 3.32 -7.66
CA GLY A 31 6.26 3.29 -6.81
C GLY A 31 6.15 2.47 -5.53
N THR A 32 4.96 1.93 -5.24
CA THR A 32 4.70 1.13 -4.04
C THR A 32 4.08 -0.23 -4.38
N SER A 33 4.28 -1.20 -3.48
CA SER A 33 3.63 -2.50 -3.51
C SER A 33 2.31 -2.49 -2.74
N TRP A 34 1.30 -3.17 -3.29
CA TRP A 34 -0.05 -3.26 -2.75
C TRP A 34 -0.54 -4.71 -2.76
N ILE A 35 -1.28 -5.10 -1.72
CA ILE A 35 -1.91 -6.42 -1.61
C ILE A 35 -3.42 -6.26 -1.75
N ALA A 36 -4.05 -7.07 -2.60
CA ALA A 36 -5.50 -7.13 -2.73
C ALA A 36 -6.13 -7.77 -1.48
N LYS A 37 -7.11 -7.09 -0.89
CA LYS A 37 -7.92 -7.54 0.25
C LYS A 37 -9.23 -8.19 -0.18
N GLU A 38 -9.78 -7.72 -1.30
CA GLU A 38 -11.01 -8.20 -1.91
C GLU A 38 -10.82 -8.31 -3.42
N THR A 39 -11.64 -9.13 -4.07
CA THR A 39 -11.61 -9.24 -5.52
C THR A 39 -11.99 -7.91 -6.17
N SER A 40 -11.18 -7.43 -7.11
CA SER A 40 -11.43 -6.18 -7.83
C SER A 40 -10.93 -6.23 -9.27
N VAL A 41 -11.61 -5.49 -10.14
CA VAL A 41 -11.28 -5.30 -11.56
C VAL A 41 -11.37 -3.81 -11.85
N GLY A 42 -10.38 -3.24 -12.55
CA GLY A 42 -10.37 -1.83 -12.93
C GLY A 42 -10.23 -0.82 -11.80
N LEU A 43 -10.12 -1.25 -10.54
CA LEU A 43 -9.87 -0.38 -9.39
C LEU A 43 -8.38 -0.29 -9.11
N GLU A 44 -7.82 0.90 -9.30
CA GLU A 44 -6.39 1.12 -9.08
C GLU A 44 -6.03 1.06 -7.58
N PRO A 45 -4.81 0.59 -7.23
CA PRO A 45 -4.31 0.62 -5.87
C PRO A 45 -4.01 2.05 -5.43
N SER A 46 -4.83 2.56 -4.52
CA SER A 46 -4.69 3.91 -3.96
C SER A 46 -5.27 3.97 -2.56
N ASP A 47 -4.92 5.02 -1.81
CA ASP A 47 -5.50 5.25 -0.48
C ASP A 47 -7.01 5.50 -0.54
N ALA A 48 -7.52 6.03 -1.67
CA ALA A 48 -8.96 6.17 -1.91
C ALA A 48 -9.67 4.80 -2.02
N ASN A 49 -8.95 3.77 -2.48
CA ASN A 49 -9.44 2.40 -2.64
C ASN A 49 -8.94 1.45 -1.54
N ALA A 50 -8.63 1.96 -0.33
CA ALA A 50 -8.09 1.19 0.80
C ALA A 50 -9.00 0.03 1.30
N LYS A 51 -10.25 -0.01 0.86
CA LYS A 51 -11.12 -1.19 1.05
C LYS A 51 -10.57 -2.41 0.31
N TYR A 52 -10.19 -2.23 -0.95
CA TYR A 52 -9.75 -3.29 -1.86
C TYR A 52 -8.24 -3.54 -1.79
N TRP A 53 -7.47 -2.51 -1.44
CA TRP A 53 -6.01 -2.57 -1.47
C TRP A 53 -5.41 -2.25 -0.10
N GLN A 54 -4.41 -3.02 0.29
CA GLN A 54 -3.55 -2.75 1.43
C GLN A 54 -2.19 -2.25 0.94
N LYS A 55 -1.81 -1.05 1.36
CA LYS A 55 -0.48 -0.50 1.12
C LYS A 55 0.55 -1.32 1.92
N VAL A 56 1.56 -1.89 1.23
CA VAL A 56 2.62 -2.69 1.88
C VAL A 56 3.77 -1.82 2.33
N PHE A 57 4.07 -0.78 1.55
CA PHE A 57 5.15 0.15 1.83
C PHE A 57 4.69 1.57 1.54
N ASP A 58 4.85 2.46 2.51
CA ASP A 58 4.50 3.85 2.34
C ASP A 58 5.73 4.65 1.94
N VAL A 59 5.91 4.87 0.62
CA VAL A 59 7.00 5.71 0.11
C VAL A 59 6.81 7.17 0.55
N ASP A 60 5.55 7.62 0.69
CA ASP A 60 5.21 8.98 1.05
C ASP A 60 5.60 9.33 2.50
N ALA A 61 5.74 8.32 3.35
CA ALA A 61 6.19 8.46 4.74
C ALA A 61 7.65 8.93 4.89
N PHE A 62 8.44 8.85 3.81
CA PHE A 62 9.85 9.22 3.78
C PHE A 62 10.15 10.45 2.90
N THR A 63 9.13 11.22 2.55
CA THR A 63 9.32 12.48 1.82
C THR A 63 10.10 13.49 2.64
N ASP A 64 10.92 14.32 1.98
CA ASP A 64 11.70 15.37 2.63
C ASP A 64 10.81 16.28 3.49
N ALA A 65 9.63 16.65 2.99
CA ALA A 65 8.65 17.44 3.73
C ALA A 65 8.21 16.77 5.05
N LYS A 66 7.98 15.45 5.05
CA LYS A 66 7.60 14.71 6.26
C LYS A 66 8.77 14.48 7.21
N ILE A 67 9.99 14.41 6.69
CA ILE A 67 11.21 14.36 7.50
C ILE A 67 11.42 15.72 8.19
N GLU A 68 11.32 16.83 7.47
CA GLU A 68 11.46 18.19 8.02
C GLU A 68 10.44 18.49 9.12
N GLU A 69 9.17 18.12 8.92
CA GLU A 69 8.12 18.23 9.94
C GLU A 69 8.51 17.52 11.25
N LYS A 70 8.98 16.27 11.14
CA LYS A 70 9.42 15.49 12.30
C LYS A 70 10.65 16.07 12.97
N VAL A 71 11.61 16.58 12.19
CA VAL A 71 12.81 17.23 12.72
C VAL A 71 12.42 18.49 13.50
N ASN A 72 11.56 19.34 12.96
CA ASN A 72 11.12 20.57 13.63
C ASN A 72 10.40 20.27 14.94
N ALA A 73 9.49 19.28 14.94
CA ALA A 73 8.81 18.85 16.16
C ALA A 73 9.80 18.34 17.24
N TYR A 74 10.86 17.64 16.85
CA TYR A 74 11.90 17.21 17.78
C TYR A 74 12.68 18.40 18.35
N MET A 75 13.03 19.38 17.51
CA MET A 75 13.76 20.57 17.96
C MET A 75 12.93 21.42 18.92
N GLU A 76 11.64 21.62 18.65
CA GLU A 76 10.73 22.40 19.50
C GLU A 76 10.56 21.80 20.89
N ASN A 77 10.36 20.47 20.97
CA ASN A 77 10.20 19.79 22.26
C ASN A 77 11.47 19.80 23.13
N ASN A 78 12.64 19.95 22.52
CA ASN A 78 13.92 19.99 23.23
C ASN A 78 14.45 21.42 23.46
N ALA A 79 13.82 22.44 22.86
CA ALA A 79 14.19 23.84 23.06
C ALA A 79 13.66 24.41 24.39
N THR A 80 12.78 23.70 25.09
CA THR A 80 12.14 24.12 26.35
C THR A 80 12.73 23.44 27.61
N ALA A 81 13.86 22.74 27.50
CA ALA A 81 14.60 22.15 28.63
C ALA A 81 15.88 22.97 28.92
#